data_AF-A0A523UPE1-F1
#
_entry.id   AF-A0A523UPE1-F1
#
_cell.length_a   1.000
_cell.length_b   1.000
_cell.length_c   1.000
_cell.angle_alpha   90.00
_cell.angle_beta   90.00
_cell.angle_gamma   90.00
#
_symmetry.space_group_name_H-M   'P 1'
#
loop_
_entity.id
_entity.type
_entity.pdbx_description
1 polymer ?
#
loop_
_entity_poly.entity_id
_entity_poly.type
_entity_poly.pdbx_seq_one_letter_code
_entity_poly.pdbx_strand_id
1 'polypeptide(L)'
;MKRSAIHRKPAPPIPQESRLAVWDRAEGKCEWCGCSTWLQFAHIKHRGLGGRHGKMLEAIHDKRNIALLCLYNHDVLDRRVWAPELRERMLVFLKDKLGWHSWAEEYGIKSP
;
A
#
# COMPACT_ATOMS: atom_id res chain seq x y z
N MET A 1 -12.21 -11.28 -30.41
CA MET A 1 -11.52 -10.16 -29.73
C MET A 1 -10.34 -10.72 -28.93
N LYS A 2 -9.09 -10.44 -29.32
CA LYS A 2 -7.91 -10.83 -28.55
C LYS A 2 -7.77 -9.86 -27.37
N ARG A 3 -7.93 -10.34 -26.13
CA ARG A 3 -7.59 -9.56 -24.93
C ARG A 3 -6.07 -9.36 -24.95
N SER A 4 -5.59 -8.19 -25.37
CA SER A 4 -4.18 -7.85 -25.18
C SER A 4 -3.86 -7.96 -23.70
N ALA A 5 -2.94 -8.86 -23.35
CA ALA A 5 -2.41 -8.95 -22.00
C ALA A 5 -1.77 -7.59 -21.70
N ILE A 6 -2.39 -6.81 -20.81
CA ILE A 6 -1.79 -5.57 -20.32
C ILE A 6 -0.51 -6.00 -19.61
N HIS A 7 0.66 -5.75 -20.21
CA HIS A 7 1.94 -5.89 -19.53
C HIS A 7 1.96 -4.92 -18.34
N ARG A 8 1.52 -5.40 -17.18
CA ARG A 8 1.54 -4.65 -15.93
C ARG A 8 3.01 -4.53 -15.52
N LYS A 9 3.60 -3.38 -15.75
CA LYS A 9 4.94 -3.09 -15.22
C LYS A 9 4.85 -3.15 -13.67
N PRO A 10 5.81 -3.80 -12.98
CA PRO A 10 5.78 -3.98 -11.52
C PRO A 10 5.83 -2.63 -10.79
N ALA A 11 5.22 -2.52 -9.60
CA ALA A 11 5.28 -1.28 -8.81
C ALA A 11 6.74 -0.79 -8.66
N PRO A 12 6.99 0.53 -8.68
CA PRO A 12 8.34 1.03 -8.41
C PRO A 12 8.80 0.57 -7.03
N PRO A 13 10.11 0.29 -6.85
CA PRO A 13 10.64 -0.11 -5.55
C PRO A 13 10.41 1.00 -4.53
N ILE A 14 10.13 0.62 -3.28
CA ILE A 14 9.90 1.59 -2.20
C ILE A 14 11.26 2.21 -1.79
N PRO A 15 11.40 3.54 -1.81
CA PRO A 15 12.61 4.22 -1.39
C PRO A 15 13.01 3.90 0.06
N GLN A 16 14.29 4.04 0.36
CA GLN A 16 14.83 3.67 1.68
C GLN A 16 14.25 4.54 2.80
N GLU A 17 14.09 5.84 2.56
CA GLU A 17 13.51 6.80 3.49
C GLU A 17 12.09 6.41 3.89
N SER A 18 11.27 5.99 2.93
CA SER A 18 9.90 5.53 3.19
C SER A 18 9.91 4.21 3.96
N ARG A 19 10.82 3.28 3.63
CA ARG A 19 10.96 2.02 4.38
C ARG A 19 11.35 2.25 5.83
N LEU A 20 12.30 3.14 6.10
CA LEU A 20 12.74 3.47 7.46
C LEU A 20 11.61 4.12 8.26
N ALA A 21 10.91 5.11 7.68
CA ALA A 21 9.79 5.77 8.35
C ALA A 21 8.63 4.82 8.66
N VAL A 22 8.34 3.89 7.74
CA VAL A 22 7.31 2.86 7.95
C VAL A 22 7.76 1.85 9.01
N TRP A 23 9.02 1.42 8.99
CA TRP A 23 9.57 0.47 9.97
C TRP A 23 9.53 1.02 11.39
N ASP A 24 9.95 2.28 11.56
CA ASP A 24 9.93 2.99 12.83
C ASP A 24 8.51 3.12 13.39
N ARG A 25 7.57 3.62 12.57
CA ARG A 25 6.14 3.71 12.91
C ARG A 25 5.53 2.35 13.30
N ALA A 26 5.95 1.29 12.62
CA ALA A 26 5.40 -0.05 12.81
C ALA A 26 6.06 -0.81 13.98
N GLU A 27 7.15 -0.28 14.56
CA GLU A 27 7.93 -0.92 15.62
C GLU A 27 8.32 -2.38 15.29
N GLY A 28 8.63 -2.66 14.02
CA GLY A 28 8.96 -4.02 13.57
C GLY A 28 7.80 -5.03 13.69
N LYS A 29 6.56 -4.56 13.60
CA LYS A 29 5.35 -5.40 13.66
C LYS A 29 4.44 -5.15 12.46
N CYS A 30 3.64 -6.16 12.11
CA CYS A 30 2.56 -6.03 11.15
C CYS A 30 1.57 -4.99 11.66
N GLU A 31 1.32 -3.95 10.86
CA GLU A 31 0.48 -2.83 11.29
C GLU A 31 -0.99 -3.20 11.44
N TRP A 32 -1.42 -4.35 10.92
CA TRP A 32 -2.78 -4.88 11.09
C TRP A 32 -2.92 -5.80 12.31
N CYS A 33 -2.10 -6.85 12.43
CA CYS A 33 -2.28 -7.89 13.45
C CYS A 33 -1.18 -7.96 14.51
N GLY A 34 -0.15 -7.11 14.42
CA GLY A 34 0.91 -7.01 15.43
C GLY A 34 1.99 -8.11 15.41
N CYS A 35 1.91 -9.12 14.53
CA CYS A 35 2.96 -10.14 14.45
C CYS A 35 4.28 -9.58 13.90
N SER A 36 5.42 -10.11 14.34
CA SER A 36 6.77 -9.62 13.97
C SER A 36 7.51 -10.50 12.96
N THR A 37 6.88 -11.53 12.42
CA THR A 37 7.51 -12.51 11.54
C THR A 37 7.14 -12.29 10.07
N TRP A 38 8.10 -12.48 9.16
CA TRP A 38 7.90 -12.43 7.69
C TRP A 38 7.27 -11.12 7.20
N LEU A 39 7.85 -9.99 7.63
CA LEU A 39 7.33 -8.66 7.33
C LEU A 39 7.73 -8.18 5.93
N GLN A 40 6.81 -7.53 5.23
CA GLN A 40 6.98 -6.94 3.91
C GLN A 40 6.28 -5.58 3.83
N PHE A 41 6.86 -4.67 3.05
CA PHE A 41 6.27 -3.37 2.78
C PHE A 41 5.25 -3.48 1.64
N ALA A 42 4.02 -3.04 1.90
CA ALA A 42 2.91 -3.12 0.95
C ALA A 42 2.38 -1.72 0.62
N HIS A 43 2.15 -1.44 -0.66
CA HIS A 43 1.43 -0.23 -1.07
C HIS A 43 -0.08 -0.42 -0.88
N ILE A 44 -0.75 0.52 -0.21
CA ILE A 44 -2.21 0.51 -0.02
C ILE A 44 -2.92 0.79 -1.34
N LYS A 45 -2.42 1.76 -2.11
CA LYS A 45 -2.88 2.07 -3.46
C LYS A 45 -1.69 2.27 -4.39
N HIS A 46 -1.58 1.37 -5.35
CA HIS A 46 -0.64 1.52 -6.47
C HIS A 46 -1.36 1.47 -7.82
N ARG A 47 -2.54 0.84 -7.90
CA ARG A 47 -3.32 0.71 -9.15
C ARG A 47 -4.10 1.99 -9.44
N GLY A 48 -4.07 2.44 -10.68
CA GLY A 48 -4.87 3.57 -11.16
C GLY A 48 -4.32 4.96 -10.82
N LEU A 49 -3.11 5.08 -10.26
CA LEU A 49 -2.46 6.38 -9.98
C LEU A 49 -1.76 7.00 -11.20
N GLY A 50 -1.80 6.34 -12.37
CA GLY A 50 -1.58 7.00 -13.67
C GLY A 50 -0.15 7.46 -14.00
N GLY A 51 0.83 7.38 -13.11
CA GLY A 51 2.18 7.88 -13.42
C GLY A 51 3.29 7.25 -12.58
N ARG A 52 4.48 7.12 -13.20
CA ARG A 52 5.75 6.78 -12.53
C ARG A 52 6.65 8.00 -12.37
N HIS A 53 6.09 9.20 -12.50
CA HIS A 53 6.84 10.45 -12.51
C HIS A 53 6.09 11.54 -11.74
N GLY A 54 6.84 12.52 -11.26
CA GLY A 54 6.32 13.70 -10.54
C GLY A 54 5.47 13.35 -9.33
N LYS A 55 4.45 14.17 -9.09
CA LYS A 55 3.58 14.13 -7.92
C LYS A 55 2.90 12.77 -7.65
N MET A 56 2.64 11.97 -8.69
CA MET A 56 2.06 10.62 -8.51
C MET A 56 3.09 9.58 -8.06
N LEU A 57 4.36 9.73 -8.46
CA LEU A 57 5.43 8.89 -7.94
C LEU A 57 5.67 9.20 -6.45
N GLU A 58 5.66 10.48 -6.09
CA GLU A 58 5.70 10.93 -4.69
C GLU A 58 4.54 10.33 -3.89
N ALA A 59 3.31 10.40 -4.41
CA ALA A 59 2.14 9.80 -3.76
C ALA A 59 2.32 8.29 -3.53
N ILE A 60 2.84 7.56 -4.53
CA ILE A 60 3.11 6.12 -4.42
C ILE A 60 4.09 5.84 -3.28
N HIS A 61 5.15 6.65 -3.17
CA HIS A 61 6.24 6.45 -2.21
C HIS A 61 6.01 7.07 -0.84
N ASP A 62 4.93 7.82 -0.66
CA ASP A 62 4.59 8.39 0.64
C ASP A 62 4.38 7.28 1.68
N LYS A 63 4.99 7.45 2.85
CA LYS A 63 4.85 6.56 4.00
C LYS A 63 3.40 6.33 4.45
N ARG A 64 2.47 7.25 4.13
CA ARG A 64 1.02 7.14 4.38
C ARG A 64 0.31 6.17 3.42
N ASN A 65 0.92 5.88 2.27
CA ASN A 65 0.43 4.90 1.29
C ASN A 65 1.16 3.54 1.39
N ILE A 66 2.04 3.37 2.37
CA ILE A 66 2.83 2.14 2.56
C ILE A 66 2.58 1.61 3.97
N ALA A 67 2.31 0.31 4.09
CA ALA A 67 2.16 -0.39 5.37
C ALA A 67 3.20 -1.51 5.52
N LEU A 68 3.62 -1.79 6.75
CA LEU A 68 4.39 -3.00 7.07
C LEU A 68 3.42 -4.14 7.44
N LEU A 69 3.42 -5.23 6.69
CA LEU A 69 2.50 -6.34 6.89
C LEU A 69 3.25 -7.67 6.93
N CYS A 70 2.74 -8.65 7.67
CA CYS A 70 3.20 -10.02 7.49
C CYS A 70 2.75 -10.58 6.14
N LEU A 71 3.44 -11.60 5.67
CA LEU A 71 3.20 -12.22 4.36
C LEU A 71 1.71 -12.52 4.09
N TYR A 72 0.99 -13.11 5.06
CA TYR A 72 -0.44 -13.41 4.89
C TYR A 72 -1.28 -12.16 4.64
N ASN A 73 -1.14 -11.13 5.48
CA ASN A 73 -1.91 -9.88 5.35
C ASN A 73 -1.47 -9.08 4.11
N HIS A 74 -0.19 -9.12 3.76
CA HIS A 74 0.32 -8.58 2.50
C HIS A 74 -0.41 -9.21 1.31
N ASP A 75 -0.49 -10.54 1.27
CA ASP A 75 -1.13 -11.28 0.19
C ASP A 75 -2.65 -11.09 0.13
N VAL A 76 -3.31 -10.93 1.27
CA VAL A 76 -4.73 -10.53 1.33
C VAL A 76 -4.92 -9.13 0.72
N LEU A 77 -4.07 -8.16 1.07
CA LEU A 77 -4.15 -6.78 0.55
C LEU A 77 -3.97 -6.75 -0.98
N ASP A 78 -2.97 -7.49 -1.47
CA ASP A 78 -2.59 -7.62 -2.89
C ASP A 78 -3.59 -8.44 -3.72
N ARG A 79 -4.57 -9.09 -3.07
CA ARG A 79 -5.53 -10.04 -3.65
C ARG A 79 -4.87 -11.30 -4.22
N ARG A 80 -3.77 -11.75 -3.62
CA ARG A 80 -3.13 -13.06 -3.87
C ARG A 80 -3.81 -14.16 -3.04
N VAL A 81 -4.36 -13.79 -1.89
CA VAL A 81 -5.27 -14.61 -1.08
C VAL A 81 -6.69 -14.03 -1.20
N TRP A 82 -7.68 -14.89 -1.44
CA TRP A 82 -9.08 -14.48 -1.53
C TRP A 82 -9.71 -14.39 -0.13
N ALA A 83 -9.77 -13.18 0.43
CA ALA A 83 -10.44 -12.87 1.68
C ALA A 83 -11.02 -11.43 1.62
N PRO A 84 -12.08 -11.20 0.83
CA PRO A 84 -12.54 -9.85 0.48
C PRO A 84 -13.00 -9.03 1.69
N GLU A 85 -13.71 -9.63 2.64
CA GLU A 85 -14.21 -8.96 3.85
C GLU A 85 -13.04 -8.55 4.77
N LEU A 86 -12.05 -9.44 4.95
CA LEU A 86 -10.83 -9.13 5.69
C LEU A 86 -10.06 -8.00 5.02
N ARG A 87 -9.89 -8.08 3.70
CA ARG A 87 -9.21 -7.05 2.91
C ARG A 87 -9.88 -5.68 3.05
N GLU A 88 -11.22 -5.63 3.03
CA GLU A 88 -11.97 -4.40 3.21
C GLU A 88 -11.74 -3.81 4.60
N ARG A 89 -11.86 -4.62 5.66
CA ARG A 89 -11.59 -4.19 7.04
C ARG A 89 -10.16 -3.68 7.21
N MET A 90 -9.19 -4.37 6.63
CA MET A 90 -7.79 -3.94 6.62
C MET A 90 -7.62 -2.59 5.92
N LEU A 91 -8.25 -2.40 4.76
CA LEU A 91 -8.16 -1.14 4.03
C LEU A 91 -8.76 0.01 4.82
N VAL A 92 -9.92 -0.17 5.45
CA VAL A 92 -10.53 0.85 6.30
C VAL A 92 -9.58 1.23 7.44
N PHE A 93 -9.11 0.23 8.18
CA PHE A 93 -8.20 0.45 9.30
C PHE A 93 -6.88 1.12 8.89
N LEU A 94 -6.21 0.61 7.85
CA LEU A 94 -4.92 1.15 7.42
C LEU A 94 -5.07 2.58 6.90
N LYS A 95 -6.16 2.87 6.18
CA LYS A 95 -6.42 4.22 5.68
C LYS A 95 -6.66 5.21 6.81
N ASP A 96 -7.45 4.83 7.81
CA ASP A 96 -7.70 5.66 8.98
C ASP A 96 -6.41 5.93 9.75
N LYS A 97 -5.69 4.85 10.12
CA LYS A 97 -4.41 4.91 10.85
C LYS A 97 -3.38 5.81 10.17
N LEU A 98 -3.32 5.80 8.84
CA LEU A 98 -2.27 6.46 8.06
C LEU A 98 -2.66 7.83 7.51
N GLY A 99 -3.81 8.38 7.90
CA GLY A 99 -4.25 9.70 7.45
C GLY A 99 -4.55 9.72 5.94
N TRP A 100 -5.28 8.72 5.45
CA TRP A 100 -5.56 8.56 4.02
C TRP A 100 -6.28 9.76 3.40
N HIS A 101 -7.21 10.39 4.13
CA HIS A 101 -7.98 11.51 3.60
C HIS A 101 -7.08 12.72 3.30
N SER A 102 -6.20 13.09 4.23
CA SER A 102 -5.25 14.18 4.01
C SER A 102 -4.22 13.84 2.93
N TRP A 103 -3.75 12.60 2.88
CA TRP A 103 -2.89 12.13 1.78
C TRP A 103 -3.60 12.24 0.41
N ALA A 104 -4.86 11.80 0.33
CA ALA A 104 -5.61 11.81 -0.92
C ALA A 104 -5.87 13.25 -1.40
N GLU A 105 -6.21 14.16 -0.49
CA GLU A 105 -6.38 15.59 -0.75
C GLU A 105 -5.09 16.24 -1.25
N GLU A 106 -3.97 16.03 -0.53
CA GLU A 106 -2.66 16.58 -0.87
C GLU A 106 -2.22 16.20 -2.30
N TYR A 107 -2.48 14.95 -2.69
CA TYR A 107 -2.12 14.43 -4.01
C TYR A 107 -3.21 14.61 -5.07
N GLY A 108 -4.38 15.18 -4.74
CA GLY A 108 -5.49 15.34 -5.68
C GLY A 108 -6.05 13.99 -6.17
N ILE A 109 -5.92 12.95 -5.35
CA ILE A 109 -6.37 11.60 -5.64
C ILE A 109 -7.81 11.47 -5.16
N LYS A 110 -8.73 11.10 -6.06
CA LYS A 110 -10.10 10.78 -5.65
C LYS A 110 -10.06 9.67 -4.60
N SER A 111 -10.48 10.00 -3.38
CA SER A 111 -10.79 8.99 -2.39
C SER A 111 -12.01 8.22 -2.90
N PRO A 112 -11.92 6.87 -3.02
CA PRO A 112 -13.14 6.08 -3.08
C PRO A 112 -13.90 6.19 -1.77
#